data_AF-A0A1N6RZQ5-F1
#
_entry.id   AF-A0A1N6RZQ5-F1
#
_cell.length_a   1.000
_cell.length_b   1.000
_cell.length_c   1.000
_cell.angle_alpha   90.00
_cell.angle_beta   90.00
_cell.angle_gamma   90.00
#
_symmetry.space_group_name_H-M   'P 1'
#
loop_
_entity.id
_entity.type
_entity.pdbx_description
1 polymer ?
#
loop_
_entity_poly.entity_id
_entity_poly.type
_entity_poly.pdbx_seq_one_letter_code
_entity_poly.pdbx_strand_id
1 'polypeptide(L)'
;MGRLAGISIAQQARETWKARVAAEREAKREGRGPQKRERAPHTQPPESRRLVALLWNIARWPDGYVVNAEDSPPLTPDLRLLIRRGYVVLERRTAYSVWAAVREVRQRESVLRLTAAGRAHLAGTVVSEAERAYIRSALVSGTLR
;
A
#
# COMPACT_ATOMS: atom_id res chain seq x y z
N MET A 1 -4.78 -65.02 -7.02
CA MET A 1 -3.57 -64.35 -6.48
C MET A 1 -3.04 -63.44 -7.59
N GLY A 2 -3.08 -62.10 -7.58
CA GLY A 2 -3.06 -61.14 -6.47
C GLY A 2 -1.75 -60.36 -6.52
N ARG A 3 -1.60 -59.39 -7.44
CA ARG A 3 -0.56 -58.33 -7.38
C ARG A 3 -1.13 -57.03 -7.94
N LEU A 4 -1.76 -56.26 -7.05
CA LEU A 4 -2.03 -54.85 -7.27
C LEU A 4 -0.67 -54.15 -7.37
N ALA A 5 -0.35 -53.60 -8.53
CA ALA A 5 0.86 -52.82 -8.73
C ALA A 5 0.79 -51.60 -7.79
N GLY A 6 1.59 -51.63 -6.73
CA GLY A 6 1.74 -50.52 -5.80
C GLY A 6 2.23 -49.29 -6.56
N ILE A 7 1.65 -48.14 -6.25
CA ILE A 7 2.04 -46.85 -6.80
C ILE A 7 3.53 -46.67 -6.54
N SER A 8 4.33 -46.49 -7.61
CA SER A 8 5.78 -46.31 -7.49
C SER A 8 6.09 -45.12 -6.59
N ILE A 9 7.15 -45.22 -5.77
CA ILE A 9 7.60 -44.18 -4.84
C ILE A 9 7.77 -42.82 -5.57
N ALA A 10 8.20 -42.83 -6.82
CA ALA A 10 8.32 -41.63 -7.66
C ALA A 10 6.96 -40.96 -7.97
N GLN A 11 5.90 -41.77 -8.09
CA GLN A 11 4.55 -41.31 -8.36
C GLN A 11 3.91 -40.74 -7.09
N GLN A 12 4.15 -41.35 -5.93
CA GLN A 12 3.82 -40.77 -4.61
C GLN A 12 4.55 -39.44 -4.36
N ALA A 13 5.85 -39.36 -4.70
CA ALA A 13 6.61 -38.11 -4.58
C ALA A 13 6.07 -36.99 -5.48
N ARG A 14 5.58 -37.34 -6.68
CA ARG A 14 4.98 -36.37 -7.62
C ARG A 14 3.61 -35.89 -7.16
N GLU A 15 2.80 -36.77 -6.59
CA GLU A 15 1.48 -36.41 -6.04
C GLU A 15 1.60 -35.55 -4.78
N THR A 16 2.54 -35.90 -3.89
CA THR A 16 2.83 -35.10 -2.68
C THR A 16 3.44 -33.74 -3.00
N TRP A 17 4.29 -33.65 -4.04
CA TRP A 17 4.66 -32.36 -4.64
C TRP A 17 3.36 -31.65 -5.02
N LYS A 18 2.62 -32.11 -6.02
CA LYS A 18 1.43 -31.40 -6.54
C LYS A 18 0.46 -30.95 -5.45
N ALA A 19 0.21 -31.78 -4.44
CA ALA A 19 -0.60 -31.44 -3.27
C ALA A 19 -0.01 -30.28 -2.45
N ARG A 20 1.31 -30.26 -2.23
CA ARG A 20 2.02 -29.12 -1.61
C ARG A 20 1.92 -27.83 -2.45
N VAL A 21 2.08 -27.85 -3.78
CA VAL A 21 1.89 -26.60 -4.57
C VAL A 21 0.45 -26.17 -4.59
N ALA A 22 -0.49 -27.11 -4.63
CA ALA A 22 -1.90 -26.78 -4.57
C ALA A 22 -2.24 -26.12 -3.24
N ALA A 23 -1.77 -26.68 -2.12
CA ALA A 23 -1.91 -26.10 -0.79
C ALA A 23 -1.20 -24.75 -0.66
N GLU A 24 -0.02 -24.57 -1.25
CA GLU A 24 0.69 -23.28 -1.23
C GLU A 24 0.02 -22.22 -2.12
N ARG A 25 -0.58 -22.64 -3.25
CA ARG A 25 -1.39 -21.78 -4.11
C ARG A 25 -2.68 -21.38 -3.42
N GLU A 26 -3.34 -22.32 -2.74
CA GLU A 26 -4.56 -22.05 -1.96
C GLU A 26 -4.25 -21.17 -0.74
N ALA A 27 -3.18 -21.43 0.00
CA ALA A 27 -2.71 -20.56 1.09
C ALA A 27 -2.33 -19.15 0.60
N LYS A 28 -1.73 -19.02 -0.60
CA LYS A 28 -1.50 -17.72 -1.25
C LYS A 28 -2.79 -17.05 -1.73
N ARG A 29 -3.88 -17.80 -1.89
CA ARG A 29 -5.23 -17.36 -2.29
C ARG A 29 -6.11 -17.05 -1.07
N GLU A 30 -5.87 -17.70 0.06
CA GLU A 30 -6.55 -17.48 1.35
C GLU A 30 -5.86 -16.37 2.15
N GLY A 31 -4.52 -16.31 2.16
CA GLY A 31 -3.75 -15.18 2.67
C GLY A 31 -3.86 -13.92 1.79
N ARG A 32 -4.28 -14.11 0.54
CA ARG A 32 -4.89 -13.07 -0.32
C ARG A 32 -6.38 -13.37 -0.50
N GLY A 33 -7.09 -13.63 0.59
CA GLY A 33 -8.54 -13.41 0.59
C GLY A 33 -8.77 -12.06 -0.09
N PRO A 34 -9.85 -11.89 -0.87
CA PRO A 34 -10.08 -10.62 -1.54
C PRO A 34 -9.92 -9.57 -0.45
N GLN A 35 -8.82 -8.80 -0.49
CA GLN A 35 -8.80 -7.49 0.12
C GLN A 35 -10.08 -6.96 -0.43
N LYS A 36 -11.08 -6.83 0.44
CA LYS A 36 -12.39 -6.33 0.09
C LYS A 36 -12.00 -5.00 -0.52
N ARG A 37 -11.86 -4.98 -1.85
CA ARG A 37 -11.56 -3.79 -2.61
C ARG A 37 -12.85 -3.08 -2.38
N GLU A 38 -12.92 -2.33 -1.28
CA GLU A 38 -14.01 -1.43 -1.00
C GLU A 38 -14.09 -0.67 -2.30
N ARG A 39 -15.09 -1.06 -3.12
CA ARG A 39 -15.28 -0.53 -4.45
C ARG A 39 -15.21 0.96 -4.21
N ALA A 40 -14.16 1.61 -4.73
CA ALA A 40 -13.98 3.03 -4.53
C ALA A 40 -15.34 3.65 -4.81
N PRO A 41 -15.90 4.46 -3.89
CA PRO A 41 -17.27 4.93 -4.03
C PRO A 41 -17.48 5.42 -5.46
N HIS A 42 -18.57 5.00 -6.09
CA HIS A 42 -18.80 5.09 -7.53
C HIS A 42 -18.64 6.51 -8.12
N THR A 43 -18.54 7.52 -7.26
CA THR A 43 -18.24 8.90 -7.61
C THR A 43 -16.89 9.32 -7.00
N GLN A 44 -15.89 9.54 -7.85
CA GLN A 44 -14.63 10.16 -7.45
C GLN A 44 -14.92 11.57 -6.92
N PRO A 45 -14.50 11.92 -5.68
CA PRO A 45 -14.70 13.26 -5.16
C PRO A 45 -13.95 14.29 -6.04
N PRO A 46 -14.48 15.52 -6.14
CA PRO A 46 -13.82 16.59 -6.89
C PRO A 46 -12.40 16.79 -6.36
N GLU A 47 -11.49 17.24 -7.24
CA GLU A 47 -10.06 17.35 -6.94
C GLU A 47 -9.78 18.10 -5.63
N SER A 48 -10.42 19.24 -5.41
CA SER A 48 -10.25 20.02 -4.19
C SER A 48 -10.51 19.21 -2.92
N ARG A 49 -11.61 18.44 -2.89
CA ARG A 49 -11.97 17.56 -1.78
C ARG A 49 -11.01 16.38 -1.64
N ARG A 50 -10.58 15.81 -2.77
CA ARG A 50 -9.60 14.72 -2.80
C ARG A 50 -8.26 15.15 -2.20
N LEU A 51 -7.77 16.35 -2.55
CA LEU A 51 -6.53 16.90 -2.03
C LEU A 51 -6.59 17.17 -0.52
N VAL A 52 -7.71 17.70 -0.02
CA VAL A 52 -7.90 17.91 1.43
C VAL A 52 -7.95 16.56 2.16
N ALA A 53 -8.67 15.58 1.62
CA ALA A 53 -8.73 14.24 2.20
C ALA A 53 -7.35 13.54 2.18
N LEU A 54 -6.54 13.80 1.15
CA LEU A 54 -5.17 13.32 1.07
C LEU A 54 -4.26 14.01 2.10
N LEU A 55 -4.39 15.32 2.30
CA LEU A 55 -3.71 16.05 3.38
C LEU A 55 -4.09 15.52 4.76
N TRP A 56 -5.38 15.25 4.98
CA TRP A 56 -5.85 14.60 6.20
C TRP A 56 -5.17 13.25 6.42
N ASN A 57 -5.04 12.43 5.37
CA ASN A 57 -4.38 11.14 5.50
C ASN A 57 -2.89 11.29 5.82
N ILE A 58 -2.18 12.23 5.19
CA ILE A 58 -0.77 12.52 5.48
C ILE A 58 -0.60 13.02 6.93
N ALA A 59 -1.55 13.80 7.45
CA ALA A 59 -1.51 14.34 8.82
C ALA A 59 -1.53 13.27 9.91
N ARG A 60 -1.95 12.05 9.60
CA ARG A 60 -1.97 10.93 10.54
C ARG A 60 -0.58 10.35 10.81
N TRP A 61 0.44 10.75 10.05
CA TRP A 61 1.80 10.23 10.13
C TRP A 61 2.73 11.30 10.70
N PRO A 62 2.98 11.31 12.02
CA PRO A 62 3.77 12.37 12.66
C PRO A 62 5.21 12.42 12.14
N ASP A 63 5.79 11.27 11.80
CA ASP A 63 7.14 11.18 11.25
C ASP A 63 7.23 11.54 9.77
N GLY A 64 6.07 11.64 9.12
CA GLY A 64 5.89 11.89 7.69
C GLY A 64 5.39 10.64 6.95
N TYR A 65 4.84 10.88 5.78
CA TYR A 65 4.20 9.86 4.95
C TYR A 65 5.16 9.34 3.89
N VAL A 66 5.56 8.08 3.97
CA VAL A 66 6.52 7.45 3.06
C VAL A 66 5.89 7.21 1.69
N VAL A 67 6.64 7.53 0.64
CA VAL A 67 6.27 7.33 -0.77
C VAL A 67 7.44 6.74 -1.56
N ASN A 68 7.14 6.03 -2.64
CA ASN A 68 8.15 5.37 -3.50
C ASN A 68 9.07 4.37 -2.77
N ALA A 69 8.60 3.74 -1.70
CA ALA A 69 9.27 2.63 -1.03
C ALA A 69 8.54 1.31 -1.32
N GLU A 70 9.18 0.19 -0.99
CA GLU A 70 8.53 -1.14 -1.02
C GLU A 70 7.26 -1.10 -0.13
N ASP A 71 6.15 -1.62 -0.64
CA ASP A 71 4.82 -1.56 -0.02
C ASP A 71 4.23 -0.16 0.25
N SER A 72 4.89 0.90 -0.22
CA SER A 72 4.39 2.28 -0.11
C SER A 72 3.82 2.78 -1.44
N PRO A 73 2.82 3.68 -1.41
CA PRO A 73 2.25 4.20 -2.63
C PRO A 73 3.26 5.04 -3.43
N PRO A 74 3.13 5.06 -4.77
CA PRO A 74 3.97 5.90 -5.60
C PRO A 74 3.65 7.38 -5.41
N LEU A 75 4.56 8.25 -5.84
CA LEU A 75 4.35 9.69 -5.88
C LEU A 75 3.37 10.07 -7.00
N THR A 76 2.07 10.00 -6.70
CA THR A 76 0.94 10.29 -7.60
C THR A 76 0.86 11.79 -7.98
N PRO A 77 0.20 12.15 -9.09
CA PRO A 77 0.05 13.56 -9.47
C PRO A 77 -0.69 14.42 -8.42
N ASP A 78 -1.69 13.89 -7.71
CA ASP A 78 -2.31 14.56 -6.57
C ASP A 78 -1.29 14.90 -5.47
N LEU A 79 -0.38 13.98 -5.14
CA LEU A 79 0.70 14.24 -4.18
C LEU A 79 1.67 15.31 -4.70
N ARG A 80 2.00 15.27 -5.99
CA ARG A 80 2.83 16.32 -6.63
C ARG A 80 2.14 17.67 -6.61
N LEU A 81 0.82 17.71 -6.74
CA LEU A 81 0.03 18.94 -6.66
C LEU A 81 0.05 19.52 -5.24
N LEU A 82 -0.05 18.67 -4.20
CA LEU A 82 0.14 19.11 -2.81
C LEU A 82 1.53 19.71 -2.57
N ILE A 83 2.58 19.13 -3.17
CA ILE A 83 3.94 19.67 -3.12
C ILE A 83 4.00 21.04 -3.81
N ARG A 84 3.47 21.14 -5.04
CA ARG A 84 3.44 22.39 -5.82
C ARG A 84 2.68 23.52 -5.11
N ARG A 85 1.60 23.18 -4.38
CA ARG A 85 0.83 24.12 -3.56
C ARG A 85 1.51 24.48 -2.23
N GLY A 86 2.66 23.87 -1.92
CA GLY A 86 3.41 24.14 -0.68
C GLY A 86 2.74 23.60 0.57
N TYR A 87 1.75 22.71 0.46
CA TYR A 87 1.07 22.11 1.61
C TYR A 87 1.85 20.96 2.22
N VAL A 88 2.68 20.29 1.41
CA VAL A 88 3.62 19.27 1.86
C VAL A 88 4.99 19.49 1.24
N VAL A 89 6.02 19.06 1.94
CA VAL A 89 7.41 19.03 1.48
C VAL A 89 7.86 17.58 1.33
N LEU A 90 8.59 17.30 0.26
CA LEU A 90 9.23 16.00 0.03
C LEU A 90 10.65 16.03 0.59
N GLU A 91 10.88 15.30 1.68
CA GLU A 91 12.19 15.11 2.28
C GLU A 91 12.76 13.75 1.86
N ARG A 92 14.08 13.67 1.69
CA ARG A 92 14.78 12.38 1.55
C ARG A 92 15.37 12.01 2.90
N ARG A 93 15.03 10.83 3.40
CA ARG A 93 15.54 10.29 4.66
C ARG A 93 16.32 9.02 4.40
N THR A 94 17.39 8.82 5.15
CA THR A 94 18.07 7.52 5.15
C THR A 94 17.46 6.71 6.28
N ALA A 95 16.73 5.66 5.95
CA ALA A 95 16.18 4.75 6.93
C ALA A 95 17.15 3.60 7.17
N TYR A 96 17.43 3.30 8.43
CA TYR A 96 18.11 2.08 8.82
C TYR A 96 17.04 1.01 9.02
N SER A 97 16.82 0.16 8.01
CA SER A 97 15.97 -1.02 8.20
C SER A 97 16.77 -2.14 8.87
N VAL A 98 16.12 -2.93 9.73
CA VAL A 98 16.75 -4.06 10.43
C VAL A 98 17.26 -5.13 9.44
N TRP A 99 16.59 -5.26 8.29
CA TRP A 99 17.03 -6.11 7.17
C TRP A 99 18.17 -5.48 6.34
N ALA A 100 18.26 -4.15 6.31
CA ALA A 100 19.39 -3.44 5.71
C ALA A 100 20.67 -3.56 6.55
N ALA A 101 20.57 -3.76 7.87
CA ALA A 101 21.73 -4.01 8.72
C ALA A 101 22.48 -5.30 8.34
N VAL A 102 21.78 -6.29 7.74
CA VAL A 102 22.37 -7.55 7.28
C VAL A 102 23.04 -7.42 5.90
N ARG A 103 22.75 -6.36 5.13
CA ARG A 103 23.25 -6.18 3.75
C ARG A 103 23.94 -4.83 3.47
N GLU A 104 24.13 -3.98 4.48
CA GLU A 104 24.64 -2.59 4.34
C GLU A 104 23.88 -1.72 3.31
N VAL A 105 22.63 -2.05 2.98
CA VAL A 105 21.87 -1.28 1.98
C VAL A 105 21.20 -0.10 2.67
N ARG A 106 21.87 1.06 2.67
CA ARG A 106 21.22 2.34 3.06
C ARG A 106 20.07 2.63 2.09
N GLN A 107 18.83 2.34 2.49
CA GLN A 107 17.67 2.71 1.71
C GLN A 107 17.34 4.19 1.94
N ARG A 108 17.24 4.94 0.84
CA ARG A 108 16.78 6.33 0.85
C ARG A 108 15.28 6.33 0.65
N GLU A 109 14.55 6.71 1.69
CA GLU A 109 13.11 6.87 1.66
C GLU A 109 12.75 8.29 1.25
N SER A 110 11.67 8.42 0.50
CA SER A 110 11.07 9.71 0.20
C SER A 110 9.88 9.90 1.12
N VAL A 111 9.90 10.95 1.94
CA VAL A 111 8.91 11.17 3.01
C VAL A 111 8.24 12.53 2.81
N LEU A 112 6.92 12.52 2.76
CA LEU A 112 6.10 13.72 2.68
C LEU A 112 5.79 14.24 4.09
N ARG A 113 6.06 15.51 4.33
CA ARG A 113 5.76 16.17 5.60
C ARG A 113 4.88 17.38 5.40
N LEU A 114 3.93 17.56 6.32
CA LEU A 114 3.05 18.73 6.31
C LEU A 114 3.81 20.00 6.67
N THR A 115 3.61 21.01 5.85
CA THR A 115 4.06 22.38 6.14
C THR A 115 3.08 23.07 7.09
N ALA A 116 3.47 24.24 7.61
CA ALA A 116 2.53 25.08 8.38
C ALA A 116 1.30 25.47 7.54
N ALA A 117 1.49 25.79 6.26
CA ALA A 117 0.41 26.10 5.33
C ALA A 117 -0.54 24.91 5.13
N GLY A 118 -0.01 23.69 4.97
CA GLY A 118 -0.81 22.47 4.87
C GLY A 118 -1.62 22.19 6.14
N ARG A 119 -1.03 22.40 7.32
CA ARG A 119 -1.73 22.28 8.61
C ARG A 119 -2.86 23.30 8.76
N ALA A 120 -2.60 24.56 8.42
CA ALA A 120 -3.60 25.62 8.47
C ALA A 120 -4.77 25.35 7.51
N HIS A 121 -4.47 24.90 6.29
CA HIS A 121 -5.49 24.53 5.31
C HIS A 121 -6.37 23.38 5.79
N LEU A 122 -5.76 22.36 6.41
CA LEU A 122 -6.50 21.24 6.99
C LEU A 122 -7.36 21.65 8.19
N ALA A 123 -6.85 22.52 9.06
CA ALA A 123 -7.60 23.00 10.23
C ALA A 123 -8.88 23.77 9.85
N GLY A 124 -8.86 24.48 8.72
CA GLY A 124 -10.02 25.21 8.19
C GLY A 124 -11.02 24.36 7.41
N THR A 125 -10.76 23.06 7.22
CA THR A 125 -11.56 22.23 6.29
C THR A 125 -12.04 20.94 6.95
N VAL A 126 -13.35 20.70 6.87
CA VAL A 126 -13.95 19.44 7.32
C VAL A 126 -13.84 18.38 6.22
N VAL A 127 -13.23 17.25 6.56
CA VAL A 127 -13.20 16.04 5.71
C VAL A 127 -14.25 15.06 6.18
N SER A 128 -15.20 14.76 5.29
CA SER A 128 -16.29 13.80 5.50
C SER A 128 -15.79 12.36 5.56
N GLU A 129 -16.56 11.48 6.19
CA GLU A 129 -16.18 10.06 6.29
C GLU A 129 -16.11 9.36 4.92
N ALA A 130 -16.97 9.76 3.98
CA ALA A 130 -16.95 9.26 2.61
C ALA A 130 -15.63 9.61 1.88
N GLU A 131 -15.13 10.84 2.06
CA GLU A 131 -13.85 11.26 1.49
C GLU A 131 -12.67 10.51 2.12
N ARG A 132 -12.71 10.27 3.44
CA ARG A 132 -11.71 9.46 4.14
C ARG A 132 -11.69 8.02 3.68
N ALA A 133 -12.86 7.41 3.47
CA ALA A 133 -12.99 6.06 2.94
C ALA A 133 -12.46 5.99 1.51
N TYR A 134 -12.81 6.96 0.66
CA TYR A 134 -12.31 7.06 -0.71
C TYR A 134 -10.78 7.10 -0.75
N ILE A 135 -10.13 7.99 0.02
CA ILE A 135 -8.67 8.12 -0.01
C ILE A 135 -7.96 6.87 0.49
N ARG A 136 -8.48 6.23 1.55
CA ARG A 136 -7.93 4.95 2.03
C ARG A 136 -7.98 3.88 0.94
N SER A 137 -9.13 3.71 0.29
CA SER A 137 -9.28 2.76 -0.83
C SER A 137 -8.42 3.16 -2.04
N ALA A 138 -8.34 4.45 -2.37
CA ALA A 138 -7.60 4.95 -3.52
C ALA A 138 -6.07 4.75 -3.40
N LEU A 139 -5.53 4.89 -2.18
CA LEU A 139 -4.12 4.65 -1.90
C LEU A 139 -3.74 3.17 -2.00
N VAL A 140 -4.60 2.27 -1.49
CA VAL A 140 -4.39 0.82 -1.58
C VAL A 140 -4.53 0.31 -3.02
N SER A 141 -5.47 0.88 -3.78
CA SER A 141 -5.73 0.47 -5.16
C SER A 141 -4.86 1.18 -6.21
N GLY A 142 -4.07 2.19 -5.81
CA GLY A 142 -3.25 2.98 -6.74
C GLY A 142 -4.07 3.84 -7.71
N THR A 143 -5.30 4.24 -7.34
CA THR A 143 -6.23 4.97 -8.22
C THR A 143 -6.22 6.49 -8.04
N LEU A 144 -5.34 7.01 -7.17
CA LEU A 144 -5.07 8.44 -7.10
C LEU A 144 -4.51 8.93 -8.45
N ARG A 145 -5.00 10.08 -8.91
CA ARG A 145 -4.71 10.61 -10.23
C ARG A 145 -3.63 11.64 -10.24
#